data_AF-A0A9D6LFY1-F1
#
_entry.id   AF-A0A9D6LFY1-F1
#
_cell.length_a   1.000
_cell.length_b   1.000
_cell.length_c   1.000
_cell.angle_alpha   90.00
_cell.angle_beta   90.00
_cell.angle_gamma   90.00
#
_symmetry.space_group_name_H-M   'P 1'
#
loop_
_entity.id
_entity.type
_entity.pdbx_description
1 polymer ?
#
loop_
_entity_poly.entity_id
_entity_poly.type
_entity_poly.pdbx_seq_one_letter_code
_entity_poly.pdbx_strand_id
1 'polypeptide(L)'
;MAVRQRVLLILVLLATASVVPAELSRRPRPWLGHASKRHAPLPRAPAVDVPAYFTAWRQAYLRANETSDVSGLVRGIFLGEDSAVAPPVRELFRDAGLSHLLAASGYNCWIVALAFGLALQLAARACAGQLPARISLQARRTAAPLSRLAGAWLFWLWTDQSPPITRSALMITAKSALDAAGIAVPLWRLLLGQYLVSLTVAPALWHSASFQLTYGCLFGILSVPRLFARFRPETGLLSGAPWDYFFTSLGAVTGCLPACWIAFGEVNFTSITTNWFAVPPVSFAIMPLALAQMLLLAPGLGVEHTRLGLLATHALGGAASEAATLLHRALAAWMSVAPSLRWHP
;
A
#
# COMPACT_ATOMS: atom_id res chain seq x y z
N MET A 1 -25.41 -23.49 -3.77
CA MET A 1 -24.17 -22.91 -3.21
C MET A 1 -23.66 -21.69 -3.99
N ALA A 2 -23.62 -21.74 -5.33
CA ALA A 2 -23.13 -20.63 -6.18
C ALA A 2 -23.96 -19.32 -6.09
N VAL A 3 -25.28 -19.39 -5.93
CA VAL A 3 -26.15 -18.18 -5.83
C VAL A 3 -25.86 -17.40 -4.54
N ARG A 4 -25.77 -18.08 -3.39
CA ARG A 4 -25.43 -17.45 -2.09
C ARG A 4 -24.07 -16.77 -2.10
N GLN A 5 -23.08 -17.37 -2.79
CA GLN A 5 -21.75 -16.78 -2.99
C GLN A 5 -21.80 -15.51 -3.85
N ARG A 6 -22.57 -15.52 -4.93
CA ARG A 6 -22.76 -14.35 -5.81
C ARG A 6 -23.47 -13.21 -5.08
N VAL A 7 -24.54 -13.51 -4.33
CA VAL A 7 -25.29 -12.53 -3.55
C VAL A 7 -24.43 -11.91 -2.46
N LEU A 8 -23.67 -12.72 -1.70
CA LEU A 8 -22.78 -12.18 -0.67
C LEU A 8 -21.66 -11.31 -1.27
N LEU A 9 -21.07 -11.74 -2.38
CA LEU A 9 -20.07 -10.94 -3.09
C LEU A 9 -20.66 -9.58 -3.53
N ILE A 10 -21.86 -9.57 -4.10
CA ILE A 10 -22.54 -8.35 -4.51
C ILE A 10 -22.84 -7.45 -3.31
N LEU A 11 -23.39 -7.99 -2.22
CA LEU A 11 -23.70 -7.21 -1.01
C LEU A 11 -22.45 -6.61 -0.38
N VAL A 12 -21.36 -7.37 -0.32
CA VAL A 12 -20.07 -6.88 0.20
C VAL A 12 -19.51 -5.79 -0.71
N LEU A 13 -19.58 -5.96 -2.03
CA LEU A 13 -19.13 -4.93 -2.97
C LEU A 13 -19.99 -3.67 -2.91
N LEU A 14 -21.31 -3.81 -2.77
CA LEU A 14 -22.23 -2.68 -2.58
C LEU A 14 -21.99 -1.96 -1.25
N ALA A 15 -21.71 -2.70 -0.17
CA ALA A 15 -21.32 -2.11 1.12
C ALA A 15 -19.99 -1.35 1.02
N THR A 16 -19.03 -1.83 0.21
CA THR A 16 -17.81 -1.04 -0.05
C THR A 16 -18.07 0.19 -0.91
N ALA A 17 -19.16 0.20 -1.68
CA ALA A 17 -19.53 1.30 -2.55
C ALA A 17 -20.05 2.53 -1.78
N SER A 18 -20.52 2.39 -0.54
CA SER A 18 -20.94 3.53 0.28
C SER A 18 -19.77 4.45 0.69
N VAL A 19 -18.53 3.98 0.54
CA VAL A 19 -17.30 4.76 0.80
C VAL A 19 -16.81 5.47 -0.47
N VAL A 20 -17.29 5.06 -1.65
CA VAL A 20 -16.91 5.65 -2.95
C VAL A 20 -17.30 7.15 -3.07
N PRO A 21 -18.46 7.62 -2.58
CA PRO A 21 -18.77 9.05 -2.56
C PRO A 21 -17.75 9.91 -1.79
N ALA A 22 -17.11 9.35 -0.76
CA ALA A 22 -16.04 10.01 -0.02
C ALA A 22 -14.72 10.08 -0.81
N GLU A 23 -14.57 9.29 -1.88
CA GLU A 23 -13.48 9.41 -2.85
C GLU A 23 -13.73 10.58 -3.82
N LEU A 24 -14.98 10.86 -4.21
CA LEU A 24 -15.32 11.97 -5.11
C LEU A 24 -15.21 13.35 -4.47
N SER A 25 -15.53 13.47 -3.17
CA SER A 25 -15.33 14.72 -2.44
C SER A 25 -13.86 15.16 -2.45
N ARG A 26 -12.94 14.20 -2.67
CA ARG A 26 -11.51 14.40 -2.87
C ARG A 26 -11.22 14.51 -4.36
N ARG A 27 -11.54 15.69 -4.91
CA ARG A 27 -11.59 15.98 -6.35
C ARG A 27 -10.49 15.26 -7.17
N PRO A 28 -10.85 14.45 -8.18
CA PRO A 28 -9.87 13.90 -9.12
C PRO A 28 -9.23 15.03 -9.92
N ARG A 29 -7.92 14.92 -10.20
CA ARG A 29 -7.29 15.79 -11.21
C ARG A 29 -7.93 15.46 -12.57
N PRO A 30 -8.61 16.42 -13.24
CA PRO A 30 -9.18 16.16 -14.55
C PRO A 30 -8.07 15.93 -15.58
N TRP A 31 -8.28 14.97 -16.48
CA TRP A 31 -7.36 14.63 -17.58
C TRP A 31 -7.01 15.82 -18.50
N LEU A 32 -7.88 16.82 -18.58
CA LEU A 32 -7.84 17.88 -19.59
C LEU A 32 -7.17 19.18 -19.11
N GLY A 33 -6.37 19.11 -18.04
CA GLY A 33 -5.46 20.20 -17.69
C GLY A 33 -4.06 19.84 -18.14
N HIS A 34 -3.53 20.53 -19.17
CA HIS A 34 -2.08 20.52 -19.42
C HIS A 34 -1.38 20.71 -18.08
N ALA A 35 -0.51 19.76 -17.72
CA ALA A 35 0.35 19.85 -16.55
C ALA A 35 1.32 21.02 -16.76
N SER A 36 0.84 22.25 -16.58
CA SER A 36 1.71 23.40 -16.43
C SER A 36 2.53 23.14 -15.18
N LYS A 37 3.85 23.22 -15.32
CA LYS A 37 4.86 22.92 -14.28
C LYS A 37 4.80 23.88 -13.06
N ARG A 38 3.67 24.55 -12.79
CA ARG A 38 3.54 25.63 -11.78
C ARG A 38 2.19 25.65 -11.05
N HIS A 39 1.59 24.50 -10.79
CA HIS A 39 0.47 24.47 -9.84
C HIS A 39 0.98 23.97 -8.50
N ALA A 40 1.01 24.89 -7.53
CA ALA A 40 1.12 24.56 -6.11
C ALA A 40 0.17 23.38 -5.82
N PRO A 41 0.59 22.40 -5.00
CA PRO A 41 -0.29 21.30 -4.65
C PRO A 41 -1.60 21.87 -4.11
N LEU A 42 -2.70 21.64 -4.84
CA LEU A 42 -4.03 22.05 -4.39
C LEU A 42 -4.28 21.46 -3.00
N PRO A 43 -4.90 22.21 -2.07
CA PRO A 43 -5.14 21.74 -0.72
C PRO A 43 -5.85 20.39 -0.75
N ARG A 44 -5.28 19.39 -0.05
CA ARG A 44 -5.88 18.05 0.09
C ARG A 44 -7.30 18.26 0.66
N ALA A 45 -8.31 17.72 -0.01
CA ALA A 45 -9.68 17.76 0.50
C ALA A 45 -9.73 17.23 1.94
N PRO A 46 -10.58 17.81 2.81
CA PRO A 46 -10.59 17.44 4.22
C PRO A 46 -10.80 15.94 4.37
N ALA A 47 -9.94 15.32 5.17
CA ALA A 47 -10.09 13.91 5.52
C ALA A 47 -11.49 13.70 6.14
N VAL A 48 -12.08 12.50 5.99
CA VAL A 48 -13.24 12.14 6.81
C VAL A 48 -12.83 12.34 8.26
N ASP A 49 -13.71 12.90 9.10
CA ASP A 49 -13.41 13.22 10.50
C ASP A 49 -12.77 12.02 11.20
N VAL A 50 -11.45 12.10 11.40
CA VAL A 50 -10.68 11.09 12.10
C VAL A 50 -10.89 11.32 13.60
N PRO A 51 -11.36 10.31 14.35
CA PRO A 51 -11.52 10.45 15.78
C PRO A 51 -10.22 10.93 16.45
N ALA A 52 -10.34 11.82 17.45
CA ALA A 52 -9.20 12.48 18.09
C ALA A 52 -8.13 11.48 18.59
N TYR A 53 -8.54 10.29 19.02
CA TYR A 53 -7.65 9.20 19.41
C TYR A 53 -6.66 8.81 18.30
N PHE A 54 -7.14 8.57 17.08
CA PHE A 54 -6.28 8.17 15.96
C PHE A 54 -5.42 9.34 15.46
N THR A 55 -5.95 10.55 15.53
CA THR A 55 -5.17 11.77 15.26
C THR A 55 -4.02 11.91 16.25
N ALA A 56 -4.27 11.75 17.55
CA ALA A 56 -3.24 11.79 18.59
C ALA A 56 -2.19 10.69 18.40
N TRP A 57 -2.63 9.49 18.02
CA TRP A 57 -1.74 8.37 17.70
C TRP A 57 -0.80 8.70 16.54
N ARG A 58 -1.35 9.20 15.42
CA ARG A 58 -0.56 9.65 14.27
C ARG A 58 0.44 10.74 14.67
N GLN A 59 0.02 11.71 15.48
CA GLN A 59 0.89 12.80 15.93
C GLN A 59 2.00 12.32 16.88
N ALA A 60 1.77 11.30 17.71
CA ALA A 60 2.82 10.67 18.50
C ALA A 60 3.91 10.07 17.60
N TYR A 61 3.51 9.35 16.55
CA TYR A 61 4.46 8.79 15.57
C TYR A 61 5.23 9.86 14.81
N LEU A 62 4.57 10.93 14.37
CA LEU A 62 5.22 12.02 13.63
C LEU A 62 6.25 12.75 14.49
N ARG A 63 5.92 13.05 15.76
CA ARG A 63 6.85 13.69 16.71
C ARG A 63 8.06 12.82 17.02
N ALA A 64 7.86 11.50 17.15
CA ALA A 64 8.97 10.55 17.33
C ALA A 64 9.90 10.47 16.09
N ASN A 65 9.48 11.01 14.94
CA ASN A 65 10.15 10.93 13.64
C ASN A 65 10.34 12.34 13.01
N GLU A 66 10.61 13.35 13.84
CA GLU A 66 10.72 14.75 13.40
C GLU A 66 12.17 15.18 13.10
N THR A 67 13.16 14.43 13.58
CA THR A 67 14.53 14.95 13.77
C THR A 67 15.52 14.75 12.62
N SER A 68 15.13 14.23 11.45
CA SER A 68 16.03 14.13 10.28
C SER A 68 15.33 14.03 8.92
N ASP A 69 16.02 14.42 7.84
CA ASP A 69 15.57 14.26 6.44
C ASP A 69 15.23 12.80 6.09
N VAL A 70 15.97 11.85 6.67
CA VAL A 70 15.74 10.41 6.53
C VAL A 70 14.46 9.98 7.25
N SER A 71 14.14 10.61 8.38
CA SER A 71 12.86 10.41 9.06
C SER A 71 11.70 10.91 8.20
N GLY A 72 11.92 11.98 7.43
CA GLY A 72 11.01 12.44 6.36
C GLY A 72 10.74 11.35 5.32
N LEU A 73 11.77 10.61 4.89
CA LEU A 73 11.64 9.48 3.96
C LEU A 73 10.80 8.35 4.55
N VAL A 74 11.03 7.95 5.81
CA VAL A 74 10.22 6.93 6.50
C VAL A 74 8.76 7.38 6.62
N ARG A 75 8.52 8.64 6.97
CA ARG A 75 7.17 9.23 7.05
C ARG A 75 6.45 9.26 5.70
N GLY A 76 7.17 9.60 4.62
CA GLY A 76 6.67 9.53 3.26
C GLY A 76 6.28 8.10 2.88
N ILE A 77 7.20 7.16 3.06
CA ILE A 77 6.99 5.74 2.73
C ILE A 77 5.83 5.15 3.53
N PHE A 78 5.79 5.36 4.85
CA PHE A 78 4.82 4.72 5.73
C PHE A 78 3.45 5.41 5.73
N LEU A 79 3.41 6.74 5.90
CA LEU A 79 2.16 7.50 6.09
C LEU A 79 1.72 8.34 4.89
N GLY A 80 2.55 8.47 3.85
CA GLY A 80 2.29 9.37 2.72
C GLY A 80 2.45 10.85 3.09
N GLU A 81 3.17 11.11 4.19
CA GLU A 81 3.57 12.46 4.60
C GLU A 81 4.86 12.83 3.87
N ASP A 82 4.73 13.06 2.57
CA ASP A 82 5.86 13.38 1.70
C ASP A 82 6.38 14.82 1.91
N SER A 83 5.61 15.69 2.56
CA SER A 83 5.98 17.10 2.82
C SER A 83 7.34 17.26 3.54
N ALA A 84 7.70 16.28 4.37
CA ALA A 84 8.95 16.23 5.12
C ALA A 84 10.12 15.62 4.33
N VAL A 85 9.89 15.12 3.11
CA VAL A 85 10.95 14.53 2.27
C VAL A 85 11.71 15.65 1.57
N ALA A 86 13.01 15.74 1.85
CA ALA A 86 13.90 16.74 1.24
C ALA A 86 13.83 16.71 -0.30
N PRO A 87 13.87 17.88 -0.97
CA PRO A 87 13.75 17.95 -2.44
C PRO A 87 14.72 17.05 -3.22
N PRO A 88 16.02 16.93 -2.85
CA PRO A 88 16.94 16.03 -3.56
C PRO A 88 16.54 14.55 -3.46
N VAL A 89 16.00 14.12 -2.32
CA VAL A 89 15.52 12.75 -2.12
C VAL A 89 14.28 12.51 -2.99
N ARG A 90 13.37 13.48 -3.03
CA ARG A 90 12.15 13.42 -3.85
C ARG A 90 12.49 13.33 -5.34
N GLU A 91 13.45 14.12 -5.81
CA GLU A 91 13.92 14.11 -7.20
C GLU A 91 14.55 12.76 -7.55
N LEU A 92 15.41 12.21 -6.69
CA LEU A 92 15.99 10.89 -6.89
C LEU A 92 14.91 9.81 -7.07
N PHE A 93 13.91 9.78 -6.18
CA PHE A 93 12.81 8.81 -6.27
C PHE A 93 11.95 9.02 -7.52
N ARG A 94 11.74 10.27 -7.93
CA ARG A 94 11.04 10.58 -9.19
C ARG A 94 11.81 10.07 -10.40
N ASP A 95 13.10 10.31 -10.43
CA ASP A 95 14.00 9.91 -11.52
C ASP A 95 14.12 8.39 -11.62
N ALA A 96 14.10 7.71 -10.47
CA ALA A 96 14.05 6.26 -10.36
C ALA A 96 12.69 5.63 -10.72
N GLY A 97 11.63 6.42 -10.92
CA GLY A 97 10.28 5.90 -11.16
C GLY A 97 9.57 5.39 -9.89
N LEU A 98 10.06 5.78 -8.73
CA LEU A 98 9.64 5.34 -7.40
C LEU A 98 8.82 6.38 -6.64
N SER A 99 8.31 7.43 -7.30
CA SER A 99 7.43 8.43 -6.65
C SER A 99 6.24 7.80 -5.93
N HIS A 100 5.76 6.67 -6.44
CA HIS A 100 4.67 5.90 -5.85
C HIS A 100 5.02 5.25 -4.50
N LEU A 101 6.30 5.14 -4.14
CA LEU A 101 6.74 4.69 -2.82
C LEU A 101 6.76 5.83 -1.80
N LEU A 102 6.89 7.09 -2.24
CA LEU A 102 6.86 8.27 -1.35
C LEU A 102 5.43 8.72 -1.00
N ALA A 103 4.46 8.40 -1.86
CA ALA A 103 3.05 8.54 -1.56
C ALA A 103 2.55 7.19 -1.05
N ALA A 104 2.25 7.08 0.25
CA ALA A 104 1.67 5.86 0.81
C ALA A 104 0.55 5.34 -0.10
N SER A 105 0.71 4.10 -0.54
CA SER A 105 -0.11 3.53 -1.59
C SER A 105 -1.04 2.46 -1.03
N GLY A 106 -1.92 1.94 -1.88
CA GLY A 106 -2.73 0.77 -1.55
C GLY A 106 -1.90 -0.46 -1.17
N TYR A 107 -0.62 -0.53 -1.58
CA TYR A 107 0.29 -1.62 -1.23
C TYR A 107 0.66 -1.59 0.27
N ASN A 108 0.92 -0.40 0.83
CA ASN A 108 1.23 -0.23 2.24
C ASN A 108 0.08 -0.74 3.14
N CYS A 109 -1.16 -0.42 2.76
CA CYS A 109 -2.36 -0.90 3.44
C CYS A 109 -2.46 -2.43 3.43
N TRP A 110 -2.10 -3.07 2.30
CA TRP A 110 -2.03 -4.53 2.20
C TRP A 110 -0.94 -5.15 3.09
N ILE A 111 0.24 -4.53 3.16
CA ILE A 111 1.32 -4.98 4.05
C ILE A 111 0.85 -4.95 5.50
N VAL A 112 0.26 -3.83 5.96
CA VAL A 112 -0.20 -3.70 7.34
C VAL A 112 -1.31 -4.70 7.65
N ALA A 113 -2.30 -4.87 6.76
CA ALA A 113 -3.33 -5.88 6.93
C ALA A 113 -2.74 -7.30 7.05
N LEU A 114 -1.78 -7.65 6.19
CA LEU A 114 -1.11 -8.96 6.23
C LEU A 114 -0.32 -9.14 7.53
N ALA A 115 0.41 -8.12 7.99
CA ALA A 115 1.17 -8.15 9.24
C ALA A 115 0.26 -8.45 10.44
N PHE A 116 -0.90 -7.80 10.52
CA PHE A 116 -1.92 -8.08 11.54
C PHE A 116 -2.45 -9.52 11.45
N GLY A 117 -2.75 -10.00 10.24
CA GLY A 117 -3.17 -11.37 10.01
C GLY A 117 -2.12 -12.40 10.46
N LEU A 118 -0.85 -12.15 10.14
CA LEU A 118 0.27 -13.01 10.50
C LEU A 118 0.55 -12.99 12.00
N ALA A 119 0.60 -11.81 12.62
CA ALA A 119 0.82 -11.66 14.06
C ALA A 119 -0.19 -12.47 14.87
N LEU A 120 -1.47 -12.39 14.50
CA LEU A 120 -2.51 -13.18 15.15
C LEU A 120 -2.35 -14.68 14.89
N GLN A 121 -1.98 -15.10 13.67
CA GLN A 121 -1.73 -16.51 13.38
C GLN A 121 -0.55 -17.06 14.20
N LEU A 122 0.51 -16.28 14.37
CA LEU A 122 1.67 -16.65 15.18
C LEU A 122 1.28 -16.73 16.67
N ALA A 123 0.56 -15.74 17.20
CA ALA A 123 0.03 -15.77 18.56
C ALA A 123 -0.87 -16.99 18.80
N ALA A 124 -1.79 -17.27 17.88
CA ALA A 124 -2.67 -18.43 17.94
C ALA A 124 -1.93 -19.77 17.77
N ARG A 125 -0.73 -19.79 17.19
CA ARG A 125 0.15 -20.97 17.15
C ARG A 125 0.89 -21.15 18.48
N ALA A 126 1.41 -20.07 19.05
CA ALA A 126 2.06 -20.09 20.36
C ALA A 126 1.10 -20.57 21.47
N CYS A 127 -0.16 -20.14 21.42
CA CYS A 127 -1.19 -20.55 22.39
C CYS A 127 -1.90 -21.87 22.05
N ALA A 128 -1.57 -22.53 20.93
CA ALA A 128 -2.31 -23.70 20.44
C ALA A 128 -2.27 -24.91 21.38
N GLY A 129 -1.23 -25.02 22.21
CA GLY A 129 -1.10 -26.08 23.21
C GLY A 129 -2.07 -25.94 24.40
N GLN A 130 -2.75 -24.80 24.53
CA GLN A 130 -3.61 -24.48 25.69
C GLN A 130 -5.12 -24.53 25.36
N LEU A 131 -5.50 -24.76 24.10
CA LEU A 131 -6.89 -24.70 23.63
C LEU A 131 -7.28 -25.97 22.85
N PRO A 132 -8.53 -26.45 22.99
CA PRO A 132 -9.04 -27.55 22.17
C PRO A 132 -8.90 -27.28 20.67
N ALA A 133 -8.45 -28.27 19.90
CA ALA A 133 -8.11 -28.13 18.48
C ALA A 133 -9.26 -27.55 17.62
N ARG A 134 -10.51 -27.87 17.94
CA ARG A 134 -11.69 -27.35 17.22
C ARG A 134 -11.93 -25.85 17.45
N ILE A 135 -11.68 -25.37 18.66
CA ILE A 135 -11.80 -23.94 19.01
C ILE A 135 -10.66 -23.17 18.34
N SER A 136 -9.44 -23.72 18.36
CA SER A 136 -8.28 -23.14 17.67
C SER A 136 -8.51 -23.02 16.16
N LEU A 137 -9.11 -24.02 15.50
CA LEU A 137 -9.36 -23.99 14.06
C LEU A 137 -10.44 -22.97 13.66
N GLN A 138 -11.55 -22.91 14.41
CA GLN A 138 -12.65 -21.98 14.15
C GLN A 138 -12.24 -20.53 14.45
N ALA A 139 -11.50 -20.31 15.53
CA ALA A 139 -10.91 -19.01 15.85
C ALA A 139 -9.94 -18.58 14.75
N ARG A 140 -9.08 -19.46 14.23
CA ARG A 140 -8.17 -19.14 13.12
C ARG A 140 -8.91 -18.77 11.83
N ARG A 141 -10.02 -19.44 11.51
CA ARG A 141 -10.81 -19.17 10.30
C ARG A 141 -11.49 -17.80 10.29
N THR A 142 -11.91 -17.31 11.46
CA THR A 142 -12.65 -16.04 11.60
C THR A 142 -11.75 -14.89 12.05
N ALA A 143 -10.83 -15.15 12.97
CA ALA A 143 -9.99 -14.11 13.56
C ALA A 143 -8.90 -13.62 12.60
N ALA A 144 -8.35 -14.46 11.70
CA ALA A 144 -7.39 -14.00 10.71
C ALA A 144 -7.97 -13.00 9.68
N PRO A 145 -9.17 -13.24 9.08
CA PRO A 145 -9.87 -12.20 8.33
C PRO A 145 -10.18 -10.94 9.14
N LEU A 146 -10.66 -11.07 10.38
CA LEU A 146 -10.96 -9.92 11.25
C LEU A 146 -9.70 -9.09 11.58
N SER A 147 -8.57 -9.75 11.82
CA SER A 147 -7.30 -9.06 12.08
C SER A 147 -6.81 -8.29 10.84
N ARG A 148 -6.94 -8.88 9.64
CA ARG A 148 -6.63 -8.18 8.37
C ARG A 148 -7.53 -6.95 8.18
N LEU A 149 -8.81 -7.06 8.52
CA LEU A 149 -9.74 -5.91 8.53
C LEU A 149 -9.26 -4.82 9.48
N ALA A 150 -8.96 -5.19 10.73
CA ALA A 150 -8.47 -4.25 11.72
C ALA A 150 -7.20 -3.53 11.24
N GLY A 151 -6.21 -4.26 10.73
CA GLY A 151 -4.98 -3.67 10.20
C GLY A 151 -5.22 -2.70 9.04
N ALA A 152 -6.09 -3.06 8.09
CA ALA A 152 -6.41 -2.21 6.94
C ALA A 152 -7.08 -0.88 7.35
N TRP A 153 -8.07 -0.95 8.24
CA TRP A 153 -8.80 0.24 8.68
C TRP A 153 -8.01 1.10 9.66
N LEU A 154 -7.19 0.50 10.53
CA LEU A 154 -6.23 1.24 11.35
C LEU A 154 -5.25 2.02 10.48
N PHE A 155 -4.67 1.38 9.45
CA PHE A 155 -3.78 2.06 8.52
C PHE A 155 -4.49 3.17 7.73
N TRP A 156 -5.73 2.94 7.30
CA TRP A 156 -6.54 3.98 6.69
C TRP A 156 -6.75 5.19 7.62
N LEU A 157 -7.01 4.97 8.91
CA LEU A 157 -7.16 6.03 9.92
C LEU A 157 -5.87 6.78 10.24
N TRP A 158 -4.71 6.13 10.13
CA TRP A 158 -3.40 6.74 10.37
C TRP A 158 -2.87 7.59 9.20
N THR A 159 -3.39 7.34 8.00
CA THR A 159 -2.91 7.96 6.76
C THR A 159 -3.80 9.13 6.35
N ASP A 160 -3.46 9.77 5.23
CA ASP A 160 -4.29 10.82 4.64
C ASP A 160 -5.58 10.30 3.99
N GLN A 161 -5.86 8.99 4.10
CA GLN A 161 -7.01 8.31 3.50
C GLN A 161 -7.06 8.53 1.97
N SER A 162 -5.90 8.64 1.31
CA SER A 162 -5.83 8.85 -0.14
C SER A 162 -6.65 7.81 -0.93
N PRO A 163 -7.12 8.14 -2.16
CA PRO A 163 -7.93 7.24 -2.97
C PRO A 163 -7.34 5.82 -3.15
N PRO A 164 -6.02 5.62 -3.36
CA PRO A 164 -5.44 4.27 -3.44
C PRO A 164 -5.53 3.48 -2.13
N ILE A 165 -5.32 4.12 -0.98
CA ILE A 165 -5.39 3.48 0.34
C ILE A 165 -6.82 3.06 0.64
N THR A 166 -7.79 3.95 0.36
CA THR A 166 -9.22 3.67 0.52
C THR A 166 -9.63 2.46 -0.31
N ARG A 167 -9.28 2.41 -1.60
CA ARG A 167 -9.63 1.26 -2.45
C ARG A 167 -8.97 -0.04 -1.99
N SER A 168 -7.75 0.00 -1.46
CA SER A 168 -7.14 -1.17 -0.82
C SER A 168 -7.88 -1.62 0.43
N ALA A 169 -8.26 -0.69 1.33
CA ALA A 169 -9.03 -1.02 2.53
C ALA A 169 -10.38 -1.68 2.18
N LEU A 170 -11.04 -1.18 1.12
CA LEU A 170 -12.26 -1.78 0.58
C LEU A 170 -12.01 -3.18 -0.02
N MET A 171 -10.94 -3.35 -0.81
CA MET A 171 -10.60 -4.66 -1.39
C MET A 171 -10.28 -5.69 -0.30
N ILE A 172 -9.51 -5.30 0.72
CA ILE A 172 -9.21 -6.12 1.89
C ILE A 172 -10.49 -6.43 2.65
N THR A 173 -11.40 -5.46 2.76
CA THR A 173 -12.70 -5.67 3.39
C THR A 173 -13.49 -6.75 2.69
N ALA A 174 -13.60 -6.63 1.38
CA ALA A 174 -14.33 -7.59 0.59
C ALA A 174 -13.70 -8.98 0.63
N LYS A 175 -12.36 -9.07 0.51
CA LYS A 175 -11.65 -10.35 0.59
C LYS A 175 -11.77 -11.01 1.97
N SER A 176 -11.64 -10.24 3.04
CA SER A 176 -11.75 -10.77 4.41
C SER A 176 -13.17 -11.23 4.73
N ALA A 177 -14.21 -10.52 4.27
CA ALA A 177 -15.60 -10.96 4.42
C ALA A 177 -15.85 -12.30 3.70
N LEU A 178 -15.35 -12.45 2.47
CA LEU A 178 -15.46 -13.70 1.72
C LEU A 178 -14.68 -14.84 2.39
N ASP A 179 -13.48 -14.55 2.90
CA ASP A 179 -12.66 -15.53 3.63
C ASP A 179 -13.33 -15.99 4.92
N ALA A 180 -13.92 -15.07 5.69
CA ALA A 180 -14.68 -15.39 6.89
C ALA A 180 -15.93 -16.23 6.58
N ALA A 181 -16.54 -16.04 5.41
CA ALA A 181 -17.64 -16.85 4.91
C ALA A 181 -17.20 -18.19 4.28
N GLY A 182 -15.89 -18.48 4.22
CA GLY A 182 -15.35 -19.69 3.59
C GLY A 182 -15.48 -19.71 2.07
N ILE A 183 -15.59 -18.55 1.43
CA ILE A 183 -15.80 -18.39 -0.01
C ILE A 183 -14.47 -18.00 -0.67
N ALA A 184 -13.87 -18.93 -1.40
CA ALA A 184 -12.67 -18.67 -2.18
C ALA A 184 -13.03 -17.96 -3.49
N VAL A 185 -12.63 -16.70 -3.63
CA VAL A 185 -12.75 -15.92 -4.87
C VAL A 185 -11.35 -15.53 -5.36
N PRO A 186 -11.01 -15.79 -6.64
CA PRO A 186 -9.73 -15.37 -7.18
C PRO A 186 -9.64 -13.85 -7.26
N LEU A 187 -8.45 -13.30 -7.00
CA LEU A 187 -8.23 -11.86 -6.87
C LEU A 187 -8.67 -11.05 -8.10
N TRP A 188 -8.55 -11.59 -9.31
CA TRP A 188 -9.00 -10.90 -10.53
C TRP A 188 -10.52 -10.67 -10.57
N ARG A 189 -11.33 -11.58 -10.01
CA ARG A 189 -12.79 -11.40 -9.92
C ARG A 189 -13.16 -10.35 -8.91
N LEU A 190 -12.42 -10.30 -7.80
CA LEU A 190 -12.60 -9.27 -6.79
C LEU A 190 -12.26 -7.89 -7.34
N LEU A 191 -11.12 -7.79 -8.04
CA LEU A 191 -10.68 -6.58 -8.72
C LEU A 191 -11.73 -6.07 -9.72
N LEU A 192 -12.20 -6.96 -10.60
CA LEU A 192 -13.23 -6.62 -11.59
C LEU A 192 -14.55 -6.22 -10.92
N GLY A 193 -14.98 -6.95 -9.89
CA GLY A 193 -16.19 -6.61 -9.14
C GLY A 193 -16.10 -5.24 -8.51
N GLN A 194 -15.01 -4.94 -7.80
CA GLN A 194 -14.82 -3.64 -7.17
C GLN A 194 -14.72 -2.52 -8.21
N TYR A 195 -14.07 -2.75 -9.35
CA TYR A 195 -13.99 -1.81 -10.46
C TYR A 195 -15.39 -1.46 -11.01
N LEU A 196 -16.18 -2.48 -11.35
CA LEU A 196 -17.52 -2.30 -11.92
C LEU A 196 -18.48 -1.64 -10.93
N VAL A 197 -18.44 -2.04 -9.66
CA VAL A 197 -19.26 -1.42 -8.61
C VAL A 197 -18.86 0.04 -8.40
N SER A 198 -17.56 0.35 -8.37
CA SER A 198 -17.09 1.74 -8.22
C SER A 198 -17.57 2.62 -9.38
N LEU A 199 -17.51 2.13 -10.63
CA LEU A 199 -18.03 2.85 -11.79
C LEU A 199 -19.55 2.96 -11.82
N THR A 200 -20.27 1.97 -11.28
CA THR A 200 -21.74 2.01 -11.19
C THR A 200 -22.19 3.06 -10.19
N VAL A 201 -21.53 3.13 -9.02
CA VAL A 201 -21.87 4.11 -7.98
C VAL A 201 -21.38 5.50 -8.33
N ALA A 202 -20.21 5.61 -8.95
CA ALA A 202 -19.65 6.88 -9.37
C ALA A 202 -18.98 6.80 -10.76
N PRO A 203 -19.75 7.00 -11.84
CA PRO A 203 -19.23 6.93 -13.21
C PRO A 203 -18.08 7.91 -13.48
N ALA A 204 -18.06 9.06 -12.79
CA ALA A 204 -17.01 10.06 -12.93
C ALA A 204 -15.61 9.56 -12.54
N LEU A 205 -15.50 8.46 -11.78
CA LEU A 205 -14.21 7.83 -11.47
C LEU A 205 -13.46 7.33 -12.70
N TRP A 206 -14.16 7.06 -13.80
CA TRP A 206 -13.53 6.78 -15.08
C TRP A 206 -12.54 7.89 -15.48
N HIS A 207 -12.83 9.13 -15.10
CA HIS A 207 -11.99 10.29 -15.38
C HIS A 207 -10.88 10.54 -14.33
N SER A 208 -10.74 9.69 -13.31
CA SER A 208 -9.73 9.85 -12.27
C SER A 208 -8.43 9.15 -12.64
N ALA A 209 -7.32 9.90 -12.71
CA ALA A 209 -6.00 9.33 -12.93
C ALA A 209 -5.62 8.31 -11.84
N SER A 210 -5.89 8.63 -10.57
CA SER A 210 -5.64 7.69 -9.46
C SER A 210 -6.43 6.40 -9.65
N PHE A 211 -7.70 6.51 -10.07
CA PHE A 211 -8.56 5.37 -10.31
C PHE A 211 -7.93 4.41 -11.32
N GLN A 212 -7.63 4.93 -12.51
CA GLN A 212 -7.04 4.18 -13.62
C GLN A 212 -5.67 3.60 -13.29
N LEU A 213 -4.81 4.37 -12.60
CA LEU A 213 -3.49 3.91 -12.21
C LEU A 213 -3.54 2.67 -11.32
N THR A 214 -4.41 2.65 -10.31
CA THR A 214 -4.50 1.48 -9.41
C THR A 214 -5.11 0.26 -10.10
N TYR A 215 -6.21 0.42 -10.84
CA TYR A 215 -6.81 -0.75 -11.51
C TYR A 215 -5.98 -1.23 -12.69
N GLY A 216 -5.38 -0.33 -13.46
CA GLY A 216 -4.42 -0.65 -14.52
C GLY A 216 -3.20 -1.37 -13.98
N CYS A 217 -2.57 -0.85 -12.91
CA CYS A 217 -1.47 -1.50 -12.21
C CYS A 217 -1.82 -2.93 -11.77
N LEU A 218 -2.93 -3.09 -11.04
CA LEU A 218 -3.35 -4.40 -10.52
C LEU A 218 -3.72 -5.37 -11.64
N PHE A 219 -4.37 -4.90 -12.71
CA PHE A 219 -4.67 -5.72 -13.87
C PHE A 219 -3.39 -6.19 -14.56
N GLY A 220 -2.41 -5.29 -14.75
CA GLY A 220 -1.12 -5.60 -15.32
C GLY A 220 -0.31 -6.59 -14.48
N ILE A 221 -0.18 -6.34 -13.17
CA ILE A 221 0.49 -7.23 -12.21
C ILE A 221 -0.14 -8.64 -12.20
N LEU A 222 -1.46 -8.75 -12.37
CA LEU A 222 -2.14 -10.04 -12.41
C LEU A 222 -2.06 -10.75 -13.76
N SER A 223 -1.91 -10.01 -14.86
CA SER A 223 -2.02 -10.57 -16.21
C SER A 223 -0.66 -10.88 -16.82
N VAL A 224 0.31 -9.98 -16.69
CA VAL A 224 1.61 -10.09 -17.37
C VAL A 224 2.43 -11.29 -16.88
N PRO A 225 2.62 -11.55 -15.57
CA PRO A 225 3.31 -12.76 -15.12
C PRO A 225 2.68 -14.06 -15.63
N ARG A 226 1.35 -14.09 -15.77
CA ARG A 226 0.63 -15.27 -16.29
C ARG A 226 0.84 -15.46 -17.79
N LEU A 227 0.86 -14.37 -18.56
CA LEU A 227 1.10 -14.40 -20.00
C LEU A 227 2.50 -14.93 -20.32
N PHE A 228 3.48 -14.59 -19.49
CA PHE A 228 4.87 -15.01 -19.66
C PHE A 228 5.25 -16.26 -18.86
N ALA A 229 4.31 -16.87 -18.13
CA ALA A 229 4.59 -18.05 -17.30
C ALA A 229 5.17 -19.22 -18.11
N ARG A 230 4.75 -19.40 -19.37
CA ARG A 230 5.25 -20.45 -20.26
C ARG A 230 6.71 -20.29 -20.69
N PHE A 231 7.26 -19.07 -20.55
CA PHE A 231 8.65 -18.76 -20.89
C PHE A 231 9.56 -18.79 -19.66
N ARG A 232 9.00 -19.13 -18.49
CA ARG A 232 9.74 -19.16 -17.24
C ARG A 232 10.85 -20.20 -17.33
N PRO A 233 12.12 -19.82 -17.11
CA PRO A 233 13.21 -20.79 -17.05
C PRO A 233 13.01 -21.71 -15.86
N GLU A 234 13.17 -23.01 -16.08
CA GLU A 234 13.01 -24.03 -15.04
C GLU A 234 14.17 -24.02 -14.04
N THR A 235 15.37 -23.65 -14.51
CA THR A 235 16.61 -23.63 -13.72
C THR A 235 17.43 -22.37 -14.01
N GLY A 236 18.38 -22.06 -13.12
CA GLY A 236 19.31 -20.94 -13.25
C GLY A 236 18.95 -19.71 -12.41
N LEU A 237 19.84 -18.71 -12.41
CA LEU A 237 19.76 -17.52 -11.55
C LEU A 237 18.53 -16.63 -11.83
N LEU A 238 17.94 -16.75 -13.01
CA LEU A 238 16.72 -16.01 -13.39
C LEU A 238 15.44 -16.82 -13.14
N SER A 239 15.53 -18.08 -12.74
CA SER A 239 14.36 -18.89 -12.37
C SER A 239 13.84 -18.50 -10.99
N GLY A 240 12.53 -18.67 -10.75
CA GLY A 240 11.96 -18.40 -9.43
C GLY A 240 11.52 -16.96 -9.21
N ALA A 241 11.84 -16.43 -8.03
CA ALA A 241 11.43 -15.10 -7.60
C ALA A 241 11.91 -13.97 -8.53
N PRO A 242 13.16 -13.95 -9.03
CA PRO A 242 13.62 -12.91 -9.96
C PRO A 242 12.72 -12.76 -11.20
N TRP A 243 12.31 -13.89 -11.81
CA TRP A 243 11.36 -13.91 -12.92
C TRP A 243 10.02 -13.27 -12.52
N ASP A 244 9.45 -13.74 -11.41
CA ASP A 244 8.14 -13.30 -10.94
C ASP A 244 8.15 -11.80 -10.58
N TYR A 245 9.24 -11.29 -9.99
CA TYR A 245 9.43 -9.87 -9.69
C TYR A 245 9.56 -9.00 -10.95
N PHE A 246 10.34 -9.44 -11.95
CA PHE A 246 10.51 -8.72 -13.21
C PHE A 246 9.17 -8.55 -13.93
N PHE A 247 8.45 -9.66 -14.16
CA PHE A 247 7.19 -9.61 -14.88
C PHE A 247 6.07 -8.94 -14.08
N THR A 248 6.14 -8.96 -12.75
CA THR A 248 5.25 -8.17 -11.90
C THR A 248 5.49 -6.66 -12.10
N SER A 249 6.76 -6.23 -12.09
CA SER A 249 7.11 -4.82 -12.30
C SER A 249 6.79 -4.36 -13.72
N LEU A 250 7.09 -5.20 -14.73
CA LEU A 250 6.69 -4.96 -16.11
C LEU A 250 5.16 -4.87 -16.23
N GLY A 251 4.43 -5.75 -15.53
CA GLY A 251 2.97 -5.70 -15.44
C GLY A 251 2.46 -4.39 -14.86
N ALA A 252 3.04 -3.92 -13.76
CA ALA A 252 2.68 -2.64 -13.16
C ALA A 252 2.86 -1.47 -14.15
N VAL A 253 4.02 -1.40 -14.80
CA VAL A 253 4.35 -0.31 -15.75
C VAL A 253 3.45 -0.36 -16.98
N THR A 254 3.31 -1.53 -17.61
CA THR A 254 2.46 -1.70 -18.81
C THR A 254 0.98 -1.44 -18.51
N GLY A 255 0.50 -1.87 -17.34
CA GLY A 255 -0.87 -1.61 -16.89
C GLY A 255 -1.13 -0.13 -16.59
N CYS A 256 -0.13 0.62 -16.12
CA CYS A 256 -0.23 2.06 -15.88
C CYS A 256 0.03 2.90 -17.13
N LEU A 257 0.66 2.33 -18.17
CA LEU A 257 1.16 3.04 -19.34
C LEU A 257 0.13 4.02 -19.94
N PRO A 258 -1.13 3.61 -20.24
CA PRO A 258 -2.08 4.52 -20.87
C PRO A 258 -2.45 5.68 -19.97
N ALA A 259 -2.63 5.42 -18.67
CA ALA A 259 -2.98 6.43 -17.69
C ALA A 259 -1.82 7.41 -17.45
N CYS A 260 -0.59 6.92 -17.34
CA CYS A 260 0.59 7.76 -17.20
C CYS A 260 0.81 8.64 -18.42
N TRP A 261 0.68 8.06 -19.61
CA TRP A 261 0.84 8.77 -20.89
C TRP A 261 -0.15 9.93 -21.01
N ILE A 262 -1.44 9.67 -20.81
CA ILE A 262 -2.49 10.68 -20.99
C ILE A 262 -2.50 11.69 -19.83
N ALA A 263 -2.27 11.27 -18.58
CA ALA A 263 -2.39 12.18 -17.42
C ALA A 263 -1.13 13.01 -17.14
N PHE A 264 0.06 12.49 -17.46
CA PHE A 264 1.33 13.13 -17.11
C PHE A 264 2.23 13.44 -18.32
N GLY A 265 1.96 12.86 -19.50
CA GLY A 265 2.82 13.03 -20.68
C GLY A 265 4.23 12.45 -20.50
N GLU A 266 4.40 11.53 -19.55
CA GLU A 266 5.68 10.90 -19.23
C GLU A 266 5.45 9.48 -18.72
N VAL A 267 6.32 8.56 -19.13
CA VAL A 267 6.39 7.20 -18.58
C VAL A 267 7.83 6.92 -18.15
N ASN A 268 7.99 6.44 -16.92
CA ASN A 268 9.30 6.09 -16.36
C ASN A 268 9.47 4.56 -16.25
N PHE A 269 10.20 3.98 -17.20
CA PHE A 269 10.50 2.55 -17.26
C PHE A 269 11.61 2.14 -16.28
N THR A 270 12.34 3.10 -15.71
CA THR A 270 13.37 2.85 -14.69
C THR A 270 12.81 2.09 -13.49
N SER A 271 11.52 2.27 -13.19
CA SER A 271 10.80 1.55 -12.13
C SER A 271 10.88 0.02 -12.25
N ILE A 272 11.05 -0.53 -13.47
CA ILE A 272 11.16 -1.99 -13.67
C ILE A 272 12.39 -2.54 -12.95
N THR A 273 13.53 -1.84 -13.04
CA THR A 273 14.79 -2.26 -12.43
C THR A 273 14.94 -1.72 -11.01
N THR A 274 14.52 -0.49 -10.74
CA THR A 274 14.66 0.10 -9.40
C THR A 274 13.71 -0.54 -8.38
N ASN A 275 12.56 -1.08 -8.80
CA ASN A 275 11.68 -1.84 -7.90
C ASN A 275 12.34 -3.08 -7.31
N TRP A 276 13.28 -3.73 -8.01
CA TRP A 276 14.02 -4.87 -7.47
C TRP A 276 14.83 -4.52 -6.23
N PHE A 277 15.35 -3.28 -6.16
CA PHE A 277 16.15 -2.81 -5.05
C PHE A 277 15.31 -2.11 -3.99
N ALA A 278 14.27 -1.39 -4.41
CA ALA A 278 13.52 -0.53 -3.50
C ALA A 278 12.37 -1.25 -2.79
N VAL A 279 11.64 -2.13 -3.47
CA VAL A 279 10.46 -2.78 -2.90
C VAL A 279 10.82 -3.73 -1.75
N PRO A 280 11.86 -4.59 -1.84
CA PRO A 280 12.21 -5.50 -0.74
C PRO A 280 12.56 -4.80 0.59
N PRO A 281 13.48 -3.82 0.68
CA PRO A 281 13.78 -3.14 1.93
C PRO A 281 12.59 -2.34 2.46
N VAL A 282 11.77 -1.75 1.57
CA VAL A 282 10.51 -1.10 1.98
C VAL A 282 9.60 -2.12 2.66
N SER A 283 9.40 -3.28 2.04
CA SER A 283 8.39 -4.27 2.47
C SER A 283 8.81 -5.09 3.69
N PHE A 284 10.10 -5.43 3.79
CA PHE A 284 10.62 -6.33 4.81
C PHE A 284 11.38 -5.64 5.95
N ALA A 285 11.80 -4.38 5.78
CA ALA A 285 12.50 -3.63 6.83
C ALA A 285 11.72 -2.37 7.24
N ILE A 286 11.56 -1.40 6.33
CA ILE A 286 11.00 -0.08 6.68
C ILE A 286 9.56 -0.22 7.17
N MET A 287 8.68 -0.89 6.42
CA MET A 287 7.27 -1.04 6.76
C MET A 287 7.06 -1.80 8.08
N PRO A 288 7.69 -2.97 8.34
CA PRO A 288 7.53 -3.67 9.62
C PRO A 288 8.07 -2.88 10.82
N LEU A 289 9.23 -2.21 10.68
CA LEU A 289 9.82 -1.41 11.77
C LEU A 289 8.96 -0.18 12.08
N ALA A 290 8.50 0.53 11.05
CA ALA A 290 7.59 1.66 11.19
C ALA A 290 6.25 1.23 11.80
N LEU A 291 5.71 0.09 11.38
CA LEU A 291 4.48 -0.47 11.95
C LEU A 291 4.67 -0.84 13.43
N ALA A 292 5.77 -1.50 13.79
CA ALA A 292 6.06 -1.86 15.18
C ALA A 292 6.19 -0.61 16.06
N GLN A 293 6.89 0.42 15.57
CA GLN A 293 7.00 1.70 16.27
C GLN A 293 5.64 2.36 16.43
N MET A 294 4.84 2.40 15.36
CA MET A 294 3.48 2.94 15.38
C MET A 294 2.62 2.23 16.43
N LEU A 295 2.65 0.89 16.48
CA LEU A 295 1.88 0.12 17.46
C LEU A 295 2.30 0.38 18.91
N LEU A 296 3.60 0.55 19.18
CA LEU A 296 4.08 0.89 20.51
C LEU A 296 3.67 2.30 20.96
N LEU A 297 3.45 3.22 20.03
CA LEU A 297 3.01 4.59 20.29
C LEU A 297 1.47 4.73 20.38
N ALA A 298 0.74 3.63 20.53
CA ALA A 298 -0.71 3.68 20.70
C ALA A 298 -1.09 4.44 21.99
N PRO A 299 -1.91 5.50 21.91
CA PRO A 299 -2.32 6.26 23.09
C PRO A 299 -2.99 5.34 24.12
N GLY A 300 -2.56 5.44 25.38
CA GLY A 300 -3.13 4.64 26.47
C GLY A 300 -2.42 3.32 26.76
N LEU A 301 -1.43 2.90 25.96
CA LEU A 301 -0.52 1.82 26.37
C LEU A 301 0.46 2.27 27.48
N GLY A 302 0.64 3.58 27.67
CA GLY A 302 1.55 4.13 28.68
C GLY A 302 3.03 3.85 28.39
N VAL A 303 3.34 3.30 27.21
CA VAL A 303 4.68 2.91 26.79
C VAL A 303 5.60 4.12 26.75
N GLU A 304 5.07 5.27 26.32
CA GLU A 304 5.77 6.56 26.32
C GLU A 304 6.17 7.06 27.73
N HIS A 305 5.58 6.52 28.79
CA HIS A 305 5.90 6.86 30.18
C HIS A 305 6.94 5.91 30.79
N THR A 306 7.28 4.81 30.10
CA THR A 306 8.26 3.83 30.58
C THR A 306 9.60 4.04 29.86
N ARG A 307 10.71 3.95 30.61
CA ARG A 307 12.06 4.04 30.00
C ARG A 307 12.28 2.99 28.91
N LEU A 308 11.83 1.76 29.15
CA LEU A 308 11.94 0.67 28.17
C LEU A 308 11.10 0.94 26.92
N GLY A 309 9.89 1.46 27.07
CA GLY A 309 9.02 1.82 25.96
C GLY A 309 9.61 2.91 25.09
N LEU A 310 10.12 3.99 25.71
CA LEU A 310 10.82 5.05 25.02
C LEU A 310 12.06 4.53 24.28
N LEU A 311 12.90 3.71 24.91
CA LEU A 311 14.07 3.11 24.26
C LEU A 311 13.67 2.25 23.06
N ALA A 312 12.62 1.43 23.19
CA ALA A 312 12.12 0.59 22.11
C ALA A 312 11.58 1.41 20.93
N THR A 313 10.80 2.46 21.19
CA THR A 313 10.26 3.33 20.13
C THR A 313 11.36 4.10 19.40
N HIS A 314 12.41 4.54 20.11
CA HIS A 314 13.57 5.20 19.49
C HIS A 314 14.40 4.21 18.68
N ALA A 315 14.64 3.00 19.20
CA ALA A 315 15.40 1.97 18.50
C ALA A 315 14.71 1.55 17.19
N LEU A 316 13.39 1.36 17.19
CA LEU A 316 12.63 1.03 15.98
C LEU A 316 12.63 2.16 14.96
N GLY A 317 12.47 3.41 15.40
CA GLY A 317 12.55 4.59 14.52
C GLY A 317 13.95 4.77 13.92
N GLY A 318 14.98 4.56 14.72
CA GLY A 318 16.38 4.57 14.29
C GLY A 318 16.67 3.49 13.25
N ALA A 319 16.24 2.25 13.50
CA ALA A 319 16.42 1.14 12.56
C ALA A 319 15.64 1.36 11.25
N ALA A 320 14.42 1.89 11.31
CA ALA A 320 13.66 2.24 10.10
C ALA A 320 14.36 3.34 9.29
N SER A 321 14.92 4.34 9.97
CA SER A 321 15.68 5.42 9.35
C SER A 321 16.99 4.91 8.74
N GLU A 322 17.69 4.01 9.41
CA GLU A 322 18.91 3.39 8.87
C GLU A 322 18.60 2.58 7.60
N ALA A 323 17.54 1.77 7.62
CA ALA A 323 17.07 1.04 6.44
C ALA A 323 16.71 1.99 5.28
N ALA A 324 16.03 3.11 5.58
CA ALA A 324 15.71 4.14 4.58
C ALA A 324 16.97 4.84 4.03
N THR A 325 17.99 5.06 4.86
CA THR A 325 19.28 5.63 4.46
C THR A 325 20.04 4.69 3.54
N LEU A 326 20.07 3.39 3.87
CA LEU A 326 20.68 2.37 3.03
C LEU A 326 19.98 2.27 1.68
N LEU A 327 18.65 2.29 1.67
CA LEU A 327 17.85 2.35 0.45
C LEU A 327 18.20 3.59 -0.38
N HIS A 328 18.23 4.78 0.22
CA HIS A 328 18.56 6.01 -0.49
C HIS A 328 19.96 5.96 -1.12
N ARG A 329 20.98 5.51 -0.38
CA ARG A 329 22.36 5.36 -0.89
C ARG A 329 22.46 4.34 -2.01
N ALA A 330 21.83 3.17 -1.85
CA ALA A 330 21.83 2.13 -2.87
C ALA A 330 21.13 2.61 -4.15
N LEU A 331 20.02 3.33 -4.02
CA LEU A 331 19.30 3.90 -5.14
C LEU A 331 20.12 4.98 -5.86
N ALA A 332 20.77 5.88 -5.11
CA ALA A 332 21.64 6.91 -5.68
C ALA A 332 22.82 6.30 -6.45
N ALA A 333 23.46 5.27 -5.88
CA ALA A 333 24.53 4.53 -6.55
C ALA A 333 24.02 3.87 -7.84
N TRP A 334 22.86 3.22 -7.81
CA TRP A 334 22.26 2.63 -9.01
C TRP A 334 22.00 3.68 -10.10
N MET A 335 21.38 4.81 -9.74
CA MET A 335 21.05 5.88 -10.67
C MET A 335 22.28 6.61 -11.24
N SER A 336 23.45 6.50 -10.59
CA SER A 336 24.71 7.03 -11.13
C SER A 336 25.28 6.19 -12.28
N VAL A 337 24.91 4.90 -12.35
CA VAL A 337 25.42 3.95 -13.36
C VAL A 337 24.38 3.65 -14.44
N ALA A 338 23.09 3.64 -14.07
CA ALA A 338 21.99 3.39 -14.99
C ALA A 338 21.20 4.70 -15.26
N PRO A 339 21.17 5.21 -16.50
CA PRO A 339 20.43 6.43 -16.81
C PRO A 339 18.93 6.23 -16.61
N SER A 340 18.23 7.31 -16.24
CA SER A 340 16.77 7.27 -16.14
C SER A 340 16.15 6.99 -17.51
N LEU A 341 15.42 5.89 -17.63
CA LEU A 341 14.65 5.51 -18.81
C LEU A 341 13.28 6.20 -18.79
N ARG A 342 13.32 7.53 -18.95
CA ARG A 342 12.13 8.37 -19.10
C ARG A 342 11.80 8.54 -20.56
N TRP A 343 10.55 8.26 -20.89
CA TRP A 343 10.03 8.50 -22.21
C TRP A 343 9.10 9.72 -22.18
N HIS A 344 9.46 10.71 -22.99
CA HIS A 344 8.67 11.90 -23.29
C HIS A 344 8.30 11.88 -24.78
N PRO A 345 7.11 12.37 -25.15
CA PRO A 345 6.74 12.57 -26.55
C PRO A 345 7.60 13.63 -27.25
#